data_AF-A0A836CCX6-F1
#
_entry.id   AF-A0A836CCX6-F1
#
_cell.length_a   1.000
_cell.length_b   1.000
_cell.length_c   1.000
_cell.angle_alpha   90.00
_cell.angle_beta   90.00
_cell.angle_gamma   90.00
#
_symmetry.space_group_name_H-M   'P 1'
#
loop_
_entity.id
_entity.type
_entity.pdbx_description
1 polymer ?
#
loop_
_entity_poly.entity_id
_entity_poly.type
_entity_poly.pdbx_seq_one_letter_code
_entity_poly.pdbx_strand_id
1 'polypeptide(L)'
;MPPVQAQSEFVQILLEQITDLPAPDGVRTITEALVDAGARREGVFITEDPTKLLYSVTFKVASSIFEGTVAIGYEVSSDLYWVELAKQGEEAKHIDDVYFDCLGDIICEAIDDGLWQQAQITVLEERPTSGLQS
;
A
#
# COMPACT_ATOMS: atom_id res chain seq x y z
N MET A 1 6.15 19.93 -22.71
CA MET A 1 6.74 18.96 -21.78
C MET A 1 7.11 19.73 -20.52
N PRO A 2 6.43 19.53 -19.38
CA PRO A 2 6.87 20.11 -18.12
C PRO A 2 8.27 19.58 -17.76
N PRO A 3 9.06 20.31 -16.95
CA PRO A 3 10.39 19.85 -16.56
C PRO A 3 10.29 18.56 -15.73
N VAL A 4 11.26 17.65 -15.91
CA VAL A 4 11.43 16.40 -15.12
C VAL A 4 11.31 16.61 -13.61
N GLN A 5 11.66 17.81 -13.12
CA GLN A 5 11.58 18.16 -11.71
C GLN A 5 10.14 18.32 -11.21
N ALA A 6 9.22 18.83 -12.03
CA ALA A 6 7.80 18.92 -11.68
C ALA A 6 7.15 17.51 -11.65
N GLN A 7 7.58 16.60 -12.53
CA GLN A 7 7.11 15.20 -12.50
C GLN A 7 7.52 14.47 -11.22
N SER A 8 8.68 14.81 -10.64
CA SER A 8 9.07 14.29 -9.32
C SER A 8 8.22 14.86 -8.20
N GLU A 9 7.73 16.10 -8.30
CA GLU A 9 6.99 16.77 -7.22
C GLU A 9 5.62 16.13 -6.97
N PHE A 10 4.88 15.82 -8.03
CA PHE A 10 3.58 15.15 -7.90
C PHE A 10 3.67 13.73 -7.34
N VAL A 11 4.76 13.01 -7.66
CA VAL A 11 5.04 11.71 -7.02
C VAL A 11 5.30 11.90 -5.52
N GLN A 12 6.03 12.94 -5.12
CA GLN A 12 6.24 13.23 -3.70
C GLN A 12 4.93 13.60 -3.00
N ILE A 13 4.07 14.40 -3.65
CA ILE A 13 2.73 14.72 -3.14
C ILE A 13 1.91 13.45 -2.95
N LEU A 14 1.88 12.55 -3.93
CA LEU A 14 1.18 11.27 -3.79
C LEU A 14 1.74 10.44 -2.63
N LEU A 15 3.07 10.37 -2.49
CA LEU A 15 3.71 9.66 -1.39
C LEU A 15 3.37 10.28 -0.02
N GLU A 16 3.35 11.61 0.07
CA GLU A 16 2.95 12.35 1.28
C GLU A 16 1.49 12.07 1.62
N GLN A 17 0.60 12.15 0.63
CA GLN A 17 -0.82 11.85 0.81
C GLN A 17 -1.07 10.43 1.31
N ILE A 18 -0.47 9.39 0.70
CA ILE A 18 -0.65 8.01 1.21
C ILE A 18 0.04 7.77 2.56
N THR A 19 0.96 8.64 2.97
CA THR A 19 1.59 8.60 4.29
C THR A 19 0.67 9.19 5.35
N ASP A 20 -0.06 10.25 5.02
CA ASP A 20 -0.89 11.01 5.96
C ASP A 20 -2.37 10.59 5.99
N LEU A 21 -2.88 10.01 4.89
CA LEU A 21 -4.28 9.59 4.81
C LEU A 21 -4.57 8.43 5.76
N PRO A 22 -5.69 8.48 6.50
CA PRO A 22 -6.03 7.48 7.50
C PRO A 22 -6.49 6.17 6.86
N ALA A 23 -6.22 5.06 7.54
CA ALA A 23 -6.94 3.81 7.35
C ALA A 23 -8.32 3.87 8.04
N PRO A 24 -9.30 3.04 7.65
CA PRO A 24 -10.65 2.98 8.24
C PRO A 24 -10.69 2.81 9.75
N ASP A 25 -9.67 2.16 10.33
CA ASP A 25 -9.64 1.86 11.77
C ASP A 25 -9.38 3.09 12.66
N GLY A 26 -8.96 4.22 12.08
CA GLY A 26 -8.70 5.46 12.80
C GLY A 26 -7.45 5.44 13.70
N VAL A 27 -6.64 4.38 13.60
CA VAL A 27 -5.38 4.21 14.33
C VAL A 27 -4.19 4.32 13.37
N ARG A 28 -4.28 3.66 12.23
CA ARG A 28 -3.20 3.58 11.23
C ARG A 28 -3.39 4.58 10.09
N THR A 29 -2.32 4.87 9.37
CA THR A 29 -2.37 5.46 8.03
C THR A 29 -2.39 4.38 6.95
N ILE A 30 -2.68 4.77 5.70
CA ILE A 30 -2.65 3.85 4.55
C ILE A 30 -1.26 3.19 4.42
N THR A 31 -0.19 3.96 4.62
CA THR A 31 1.18 3.43 4.55
C THR A 31 1.45 2.38 5.64
N GLU A 32 0.94 2.59 6.85
CA GLU A 32 1.08 1.60 7.93
C GLU A 32 0.30 0.32 7.64
N ALA A 33 -0.93 0.43 7.12
CA ALA A 33 -1.72 -0.74 6.68
C ALA A 33 -1.01 -1.52 5.56
N LEU A 34 -0.38 -0.83 4.60
CA LEU A 34 0.46 -1.46 3.58
C LEU A 34 1.64 -2.20 4.22
N VAL A 35 2.34 -1.59 5.18
CA VAL A 35 3.48 -2.21 5.89
C VAL A 35 3.04 -3.49 6.63
N ASP A 36 1.91 -3.44 7.33
CA ASP A 36 1.33 -4.58 8.04
C ASP A 36 0.98 -5.72 7.10
N ALA A 37 0.47 -5.41 5.91
CA ALA A 37 0.19 -6.37 4.83
C ALA A 37 1.46 -6.87 4.09
N GLY A 38 2.65 -6.54 4.61
CA GLY A 38 3.93 -6.98 4.04
C GLY A 38 4.34 -6.24 2.77
N ALA A 39 3.76 -5.07 2.50
CA ALA A 39 4.01 -4.33 1.26
C ALA A 39 5.49 -3.98 1.07
N ARG A 40 5.95 -4.06 -0.17
CA ARG A 40 7.26 -3.58 -0.63
C ARG A 40 7.05 -2.74 -1.88
N ARG A 41 7.53 -1.50 -1.87
CA ARG A 41 7.45 -0.64 -3.05
C ARG A 41 8.25 -1.25 -4.20
N GLU A 42 7.60 -1.48 -5.34
CA GLU A 42 8.23 -2.01 -6.55
C GLU A 42 8.61 -0.91 -7.54
N GLY A 43 7.82 0.17 -7.62
CA GLY A 43 8.08 1.22 -8.59
C GLY A 43 7.21 2.45 -8.43
N VAL A 44 7.58 3.48 -9.18
CA VAL A 44 6.80 4.68 -9.41
C VAL A 44 6.60 4.78 -10.91
N PHE A 45 5.37 5.08 -11.32
CA PHE A 45 5.01 5.24 -12.72
C PHE A 45 4.40 6.63 -12.94
N ILE A 46 4.75 7.22 -14.08
CA ILE A 46 4.30 8.54 -14.48
C ILE A 46 3.82 8.40 -15.92
N THR A 47 2.52 8.59 -16.14
CA THR A 47 1.97 8.64 -17.50
C THR A 47 1.68 10.09 -17.86
N GLU A 48 2.33 10.54 -18.92
CA GLU A 48 1.96 11.76 -19.60
C GLU A 48 0.91 11.42 -20.67
N ASP A 49 -0.35 11.23 -20.25
CA ASP A 49 -1.46 11.26 -21.21
C ASP A 49 -1.71 12.74 -21.55
N PRO A 50 -1.77 13.13 -22.84
CA PRO A 50 -2.03 14.52 -23.23
C PRO A 50 -3.37 15.06 -22.72
N THR A 51 -4.29 14.19 -22.28
CA THR A 51 -5.59 14.53 -21.69
C THR A 51 -5.63 14.41 -20.17
N LYS A 52 -4.71 13.65 -19.56
CA LYS A 52 -4.68 13.37 -18.12
C LYS A 52 -3.25 13.25 -17.59
N LEU A 53 -3.00 13.89 -16.45
CA LEU A 53 -1.71 13.76 -15.78
C LEU A 53 -1.84 12.76 -14.63
N LEU A 54 -1.29 11.56 -14.84
CA LEU A 54 -1.44 10.41 -13.95
C LEU A 54 -0.11 10.03 -13.32
N TYR A 55 -0.11 9.90 -11.99
CA TYR A 55 1.01 9.40 -11.20
C TYR A 55 0.59 8.15 -10.45
N SER A 56 1.49 7.19 -10.28
CA SER A 56 1.22 6.07 -9.39
C SER A 56 2.46 5.52 -8.71
N VAL A 57 2.21 4.87 -7.58
CA VAL A 57 3.19 4.10 -6.83
C VAL A 57 2.66 2.68 -6.73
N THR A 58 3.51 1.71 -7.06
CA THR A 58 3.16 0.29 -7.04
C THR A 58 3.86 -0.41 -5.89
N PHE A 59 3.10 -1.23 -5.17
CA PHE A 59 3.56 -2.05 -4.06
C PHE A 59 3.27 -3.51 -4.36
N LYS A 60 4.26 -4.37 -4.13
CA LYS A 60 4.02 -5.80 -4.00
C LYS A 60 3.55 -6.09 -2.60
N VAL A 61 2.42 -6.78 -2.48
CA VAL A 61 1.76 -7.10 -1.21
C VAL A 61 1.64 -8.61 -1.08
N ALA A 62 1.83 -9.11 0.14
CA ALA A 62 1.76 -10.53 0.45
C ALA A 62 1.15 -10.71 1.85
N SER A 63 -0.14 -10.40 1.97
CA SER A 63 -0.94 -10.71 3.16
C SER A 63 -1.63 -12.07 3.01
N SER A 64 -2.30 -12.53 4.07
CA SER A 64 -3.00 -13.82 4.01
C SER A 64 -4.23 -13.83 3.09
N ILE A 65 -4.75 -12.66 2.71
CA ILE A 65 -5.93 -12.51 1.84
C ILE A 65 -5.60 -11.96 0.44
N PHE A 66 -4.37 -11.44 0.25
CA PHE A 66 -3.93 -10.83 -0.99
C PHE A 66 -2.45 -11.08 -1.26
N GLU A 67 -2.15 -11.68 -2.41
CA GLU A 67 -0.79 -11.80 -2.94
C GLU A 67 -0.75 -11.26 -4.38
N GLY A 68 0.00 -10.18 -4.60
CA GLY A 68 -0.01 -9.48 -5.87
C GLY A 68 0.58 -8.08 -5.80
N THR A 69 0.16 -7.21 -6.72
CA THR A 69 0.53 -5.80 -6.72
C THR A 69 -0.67 -4.88 -6.51
N VAL A 70 -0.44 -3.83 -5.74
CA VAL A 70 -1.37 -2.71 -5.52
C VAL A 70 -0.72 -1.48 -6.11
N ALA A 71 -1.32 -0.91 -7.16
CA ALA A 71 -0.94 0.41 -7.65
C ALA A 71 -1.94 1.43 -7.13
N ILE A 72 -1.42 2.48 -6.49
CA ILE A 72 -2.20 3.64 -6.06
C ILE A 72 -1.78 4.77 -6.96
N GLY A 73 -2.72 5.38 -7.66
CA GLY A 73 -2.44 6.53 -8.49
C GLY A 73 -3.36 7.70 -8.24
N TYR A 74 -2.97 8.83 -8.81
CA TYR A 74 -3.60 10.13 -8.64
C TYR A 74 -3.66 10.85 -9.98
N GLU A 75 -4.87 11.31 -10.32
CA GLU A 75 -5.15 12.14 -11.48
C GLU A 75 -5.24 13.61 -11.07
N VAL A 76 -4.24 14.40 -11.48
CA VAL A 76 -4.14 15.82 -11.09
C VAL A 76 -5.29 16.66 -11.62
N SER A 77 -5.84 16.32 -12.78
CA SER A 77 -6.93 17.07 -13.42
C SER A 77 -8.25 16.97 -12.67
N SER A 78 -8.53 15.82 -12.05
CA SER A 78 -9.79 15.55 -11.36
C SER A 78 -9.67 15.60 -9.84
N ASP A 79 -8.45 15.64 -9.27
CA ASP A 79 -8.21 15.53 -7.82
C ASP A 79 -8.81 14.22 -7.27
N LEU A 80 -8.64 13.13 -8.03
CA LEU A 80 -9.13 11.80 -7.69
C LEU A 80 -8.00 10.78 -7.75
N TYR A 81 -8.14 9.76 -6.92
CA TYR A 81 -7.28 8.59 -6.95
C TYR A 81 -7.85 7.52 -7.88
N TRP A 82 -6.98 6.59 -8.24
CA TRP A 82 -7.36 5.30 -8.80
C TRP A 82 -6.53 4.20 -8.14
N VAL A 83 -7.08 2.99 -8.11
CA VAL A 83 -6.41 1.82 -7.52
C VAL A 83 -6.47 0.68 -8.50
N GLU A 84 -5.33 0.02 -8.72
CA GLU A 84 -5.26 -1.24 -9.46
C GLU A 84 -4.79 -2.36 -8.52
N LEU A 85 -5.54 -3.45 -8.50
CA LEU A 85 -5.26 -4.65 -7.72
C LEU A 85 -5.01 -5.81 -8.68
N ALA A 86 -3.76 -6.23 -8.84
CA ALA A 86 -3.39 -7.35 -9.69
C ALA A 86 -2.93 -8.54 -8.85
N LYS A 87 -3.77 -9.57 -8.75
CA LYS A 87 -3.41 -10.86 -8.13
C LYS A 87 -2.79 -11.79 -9.17
N GLN A 88 -1.89 -12.67 -8.73
CA GLN A 88 -1.28 -13.64 -9.65
C GLN A 88 -2.35 -14.57 -10.25
N GLY A 89 -2.46 -14.57 -11.59
CA GLY A 89 -3.38 -15.44 -12.32
C GLY A 89 -4.83 -14.92 -12.40
N GLU A 90 -5.10 -13.71 -11.90
CA GLU A 90 -6.40 -13.05 -12.02
C GLU A 90 -6.30 -11.80 -12.91
N GLU A 91 -7.43 -11.37 -13.47
CA GLU A 91 -7.52 -10.09 -14.16
C GLU A 91 -7.34 -8.96 -13.14
N ALA A 92 -6.55 -7.94 -13.50
CA ALA A 92 -6.34 -6.80 -12.63
C ALA A 92 -7.66 -6.03 -12.43
N LYS A 93 -8.04 -5.80 -11.18
CA LYS A 93 -9.20 -4.98 -10.84
C LYS A 93 -8.76 -3.52 -10.79
N HIS A 94 -9.28 -2.73 -11.71
CA HIS A 94 -9.09 -1.28 -11.74
C HIS A 94 -10.29 -0.56 -11.11
N ILE A 95 -10.03 0.44 -10.27
CA ILE A 95 -11.02 1.24 -9.55
C ILE A 95 -10.67 2.71 -9.76
N ASP A 96 -11.49 3.40 -10.55
CA ASP A 96 -11.36 4.83 -10.85
C ASP A 96 -12.20 5.69 -9.90
N ASP A 97 -12.04 7.01 -10.03
CA ASP A 97 -12.84 8.05 -9.35
C ASP A 97 -12.91 7.89 -7.83
N VAL A 98 -11.77 7.53 -7.22
CA VAL A 98 -11.65 7.30 -5.78
C VAL A 98 -11.39 8.62 -5.05
N TYR A 99 -12.29 9.00 -4.15
CA TYR A 99 -12.10 10.16 -3.28
C TYR A 99 -11.13 9.86 -2.14
N PHE A 100 -10.49 10.90 -1.60
CA PHE A 100 -9.51 10.78 -0.52
C PHE A 100 -10.05 10.07 0.73
N ASP A 101 -11.34 10.23 1.03
CA ASP A 101 -12.01 9.63 2.19
C ASP A 101 -12.38 8.16 1.97
N CYS A 102 -12.37 7.68 0.72
CA CYS A 102 -12.66 6.29 0.35
C CYS A 102 -11.37 5.48 0.10
N LEU A 103 -10.23 6.14 -0.10
CA LEU A 103 -8.99 5.47 -0.49
C LEU A 103 -8.53 4.47 0.58
N GLY A 104 -8.55 4.88 1.86
CA GLY A 104 -8.17 4.01 2.96
C GLY A 104 -9.03 2.74 3.05
N ASP A 105 -10.34 2.89 2.86
CA ASP A 105 -11.31 1.78 2.88
C ASP A 105 -11.00 0.78 1.77
N ILE A 106 -10.83 1.25 0.54
CA ILE A 106 -10.55 0.40 -0.63
C ILE A 106 -9.25 -0.38 -0.44
N ILE A 107 -8.20 0.26 0.06
CA ILE A 107 -6.91 -0.40 0.28
C ILE A 107 -7.04 -1.44 1.39
N CYS A 108 -7.63 -1.11 2.53
CA CYS A 108 -7.73 -2.04 3.65
C CYS A 108 -8.67 -3.21 3.36
N GLU A 109 -9.79 -3.00 2.66
CA GLU A 109 -10.66 -4.11 2.21
C GLU A 109 -9.90 -5.08 1.30
N ALA A 110 -8.96 -4.59 0.50
CA ALA A 110 -8.18 -5.40 -0.42
C ALA A 110 -7.06 -6.20 0.27
N ILE A 111 -6.36 -5.62 1.24
CA ILE A 111 -5.08 -6.17 1.73
C ILE A 111 -5.01 -6.50 3.22
N ASP A 112 -5.84 -5.86 4.06
CA ASP A 112 -5.73 -6.00 5.51
C ASP A 112 -6.39 -7.28 5.99
N ASP A 113 -5.57 -8.19 6.53
CA ASP A 113 -6.04 -9.46 7.12
C ASP A 113 -6.26 -9.39 8.64
N GLY A 114 -6.08 -8.21 9.24
CA GLY A 114 -6.28 -7.97 10.66
C GLY A 114 -5.23 -8.62 11.57
N LEU A 115 -4.18 -9.24 11.01
CA LEU A 115 -3.14 -9.89 11.82
C LEU A 115 -2.36 -8.89 12.68
N TRP A 116 -2.29 -7.62 12.27
CA TRP A 116 -1.67 -6.54 13.04
C TRP A 116 -2.30 -6.33 14.43
N GLN A 117 -3.58 -6.69 14.60
CA GLN A 117 -4.29 -6.61 15.89
C GLN A 117 -3.95 -7.79 16.81
N GLN A 118 -3.28 -8.82 16.30
CA GLN A 118 -3.02 -10.06 17.02
C GLN A 118 -1.59 -10.06 17.60
N ALA A 119 -1.48 -10.37 18.88
CA ALA A 119 -0.18 -10.55 19.51
C ALA A 119 0.49 -11.83 18.98
N GLN A 120 1.61 -11.68 18.26
CA GLN A 120 2.45 -12.81 17.87
C GLN A 120 3.46 -13.15 18.97
N ILE A 121 3.38 -14.36 19.51
CA ILE A 121 4.28 -14.85 20.55
C ILE A 121 5.28 -15.81 19.90
N THR A 122 6.54 -15.38 19.80
CA THR A 122 7.64 -16.26 19.40
C THR A 122 8.38 -16.74 20.65
N VAL A 123 8.29 -18.03 20.95
CA VAL A 123 9.09 -18.65 22.02
C VAL A 123 10.52 -18.81 21.51
N LEU A 124 11.44 -18.03 22.06
CA LEU A 124 12.88 -18.20 21.84
C LEU A 124 13.36 -19.39 22.69
N GLU A 125 14.17 -20.29 22.11
CA GLU A 125 14.58 -21.58 22.70
C GLU A 125 14.80 -21.55 24.21
N GLU A 126 14.24 -22.54 24.91
CA GLU A 126 14.52 -22.76 26.32
C GLU A 126 16.00 -23.12 26.52
N ARG A 127 16.65 -22.39 27.43
CA ARG A 127 18.05 -22.60 27.80
C ARG A 127 18.27 -24.09 28.12
N PRO A 128 19.26 -24.79 27.50
CA PRO A 128 19.50 -26.19 27.81
C PRO A 128 19.89 -26.31 29.28
N THR A 129 19.12 -27.08 30.04
CA THR A 129 19.37 -27.41 31.44
C THR A 129 20.56 -28.37 31.54
N SER A 130 21.77 -27.89 31.22
CA SER A 130 23.00 -28.63 31.47
C SER A 130 23.48 -28.32 32.89
N GLY A 131 23.28 -29.28 33.79
CA GLY A 131 24.01 -29.36 35.05
C GLY A 131 23.10 -29.47 36.27
N LEU A 132 22.81 -30.70 36.66
CA LEU A 132 22.78 -31.20 38.04
C LEU A 132 22.43 -32.69 37.97
N GLN A 133 23.43 -33.53 37.66
CA GLN A 133 23.42 -34.92 38.12
C GLN A 133 24.44 -35.02 39.25
N SER A 134 23.88 -35.36 40.41
CA SER A 134 24.48 -35.62 41.72
C SER A 134 25.47 -36.77 41.74
#